data_AF-A0A7C2W8S2-F1
#
_entry.id   AF-A0A7C2W8S2-F1
#
_cell.length_a   1.000
_cell.length_b   1.000
_cell.length_c   1.000
_cell.angle_alpha   90.00
_cell.angle_beta   90.00
_cell.angle_gamma   90.00
#
_symmetry.space_group_name_H-M   'P 1'
#
loop_
_entity.id
_entity.type
_entity.pdbx_description
1 polymer ?
#
loop_
_entity_poly.entity_id
_entity_poly.type
_entity_poly.pdbx_seq_one_letter_code
_entity_poly.pdbx_strand_id
1 'polypeptide(L)'
;SGKLRTSSAPVQSDAFIIAVPTPISPAPHPSPLIPHSDLSFVKVAATSIAPILRRDNLVVLESTSPPGTTEEVLVTILEKESGLKAGEDFYVAYCPERVLPGRILHEIVHNARIIGGIDSESAERAEKLYSSFVKGEIYITDARTAEMVKLAENTFRDLNIAFANELSRICHRLGVNVWEVIQLANRHPRVNILKPGPGVGGHCIAVDPWFIVEKAPQEARLIRTAREVNDSQPQYIFERIKELVGDIERPKIAVMGVAYKGNVGDTRESPALRIVDLLKKNGYEVSIYDPYVEGYESVEGVFDDADCIVLLTDHDLFRELSPTLISLSVRGKIVFDTKSLLDRERWESAGFEVETL
;
A
#
# COMPACT_ATOMS: atom_id res chain seq x y z
N SER A 1 -24.78 0.54 -23.97
CA SER A 1 -25.62 -0.64 -23.66
C SER A 1 -26.82 -0.32 -22.76
N GLY A 2 -26.88 0.82 -22.06
CA GLY A 2 -27.99 1.15 -21.13
C GLY A 2 -28.02 0.31 -19.85
N LYS A 3 -27.04 -0.59 -19.66
CA LYS A 3 -26.93 -1.55 -18.55
C LYS A 3 -26.24 -0.97 -17.31
N LEU A 4 -25.52 0.15 -17.43
CA LEU A 4 -24.91 0.88 -16.32
C LEU A 4 -25.60 2.25 -16.19
N ARG A 5 -26.07 2.55 -14.98
CA ARG A 5 -26.66 3.84 -14.62
C ARG A 5 -26.01 4.31 -13.32
N THR A 6 -25.81 5.62 -13.18
CA THR A 6 -25.23 6.23 -11.98
C THR A 6 -26.32 6.95 -11.19
N SER A 7 -26.27 6.86 -9.87
CA SER A 7 -27.18 7.54 -8.94
C SER A 7 -26.40 7.95 -7.69
N SER A 8 -26.75 9.08 -7.08
CA SER A 8 -26.18 9.55 -5.82
C SER A 8 -26.76 8.86 -4.58
N ALA A 9 -27.85 8.10 -4.75
CA ALA A 9 -28.50 7.30 -3.72
C ALA A 9 -28.67 5.86 -4.21
N PRO A 10 -28.60 4.87 -3.32
CA PRO A 10 -28.86 3.49 -3.70
C PRO A 10 -30.33 3.33 -4.13
N VAL A 11 -30.56 2.42 -5.06
CA VAL A 11 -31.89 2.12 -5.61
C VAL A 11 -32.22 0.66 -5.35
N GLN A 12 -33.52 0.35 -5.30
CA GLN A 12 -34.00 -1.02 -5.17
C GLN A 12 -33.30 -1.96 -6.16
N SER A 13 -32.65 -2.99 -5.63
CA SER A 13 -31.81 -3.93 -6.37
C SER A 13 -31.96 -5.34 -5.78
N ASP A 14 -31.48 -6.35 -6.50
CA ASP A 14 -31.43 -7.73 -6.00
C ASP A 14 -30.14 -7.99 -5.18
N ALA A 15 -29.06 -7.28 -5.52
CA ALA A 15 -27.79 -7.33 -4.82
C ALA A 15 -27.20 -5.93 -4.62
N PHE A 16 -26.52 -5.72 -3.49
CA PHE A 16 -25.79 -4.51 -3.16
C PHE A 16 -24.33 -4.86 -2.90
N ILE A 17 -23.40 -4.17 -3.57
CA ILE A 17 -21.96 -4.36 -3.38
C ILE A 17 -21.39 -3.08 -2.75
N ILE A 18 -20.78 -3.21 -1.58
CA ILE A 18 -20.17 -2.11 -0.81
C ILE A 18 -18.66 -2.11 -1.07
N ALA A 19 -18.20 -1.12 -1.83
CA ALA A 19 -16.79 -0.93 -2.21
C ALA A 19 -16.29 0.49 -1.86
N VAL A 20 -16.62 0.94 -0.64
CA VAL A 20 -16.22 2.25 -0.09
C VAL A 20 -14.84 2.17 0.57
N PRO A 21 -14.10 3.28 0.73
CA PRO A 21 -12.80 3.26 1.41
C PRO A 21 -12.93 2.94 2.91
N THR A 22 -11.89 2.34 3.45
CA THR A 22 -11.71 2.02 4.88
C THR A 22 -10.34 2.52 5.35
N PRO A 23 -10.15 3.85 5.49
CA PRO A 23 -8.86 4.41 5.90
C PRO A 23 -8.56 4.08 7.37
N ILE A 24 -7.36 4.41 7.83
CA ILE A 24 -7.04 4.44 9.27
C ILE A 24 -7.31 5.83 9.85
N SER A 25 -7.83 5.85 11.07
CA SER A 25 -7.88 7.03 11.93
C SER A 25 -6.79 6.96 13.01
N PRO A 26 -6.24 8.10 13.45
CA PRO A 26 -5.34 8.13 14.61
C PRO A 26 -6.05 7.54 15.84
N ALA A 27 -5.30 6.81 16.66
CA ALA A 27 -5.86 6.24 17.89
C ALA A 27 -6.35 7.36 18.84
N PRO A 28 -7.51 7.21 19.49
CA PRO A 28 -7.84 8.03 20.64
C PRO A 28 -6.81 7.76 21.76
N HIS A 29 -6.31 8.83 22.41
CA HIS A 29 -5.37 8.74 23.54
C HIS A 29 -5.90 7.80 24.65
N PRO A 30 -5.03 7.02 25.35
CA PRO A 30 -3.56 7.13 25.41
C PRO A 30 -2.79 5.96 24.77
N SER A 31 -1.48 6.18 24.65
CA SER A 31 -0.41 5.32 24.08
C SER A 31 -0.41 3.85 24.54
N PRO A 32 0.07 2.88 23.71
CA PRO A 32 0.58 3.06 22.35
C PRO A 32 -0.53 3.38 21.35
N LEU A 33 -0.27 4.37 20.48
CA LEU A 33 -1.20 4.80 19.42
C LEU A 33 -1.27 3.70 18.35
N ILE A 34 -2.21 2.76 18.51
CA ILE A 34 -2.53 1.78 17.47
C ILE A 34 -3.58 2.44 16.55
N PRO A 35 -3.26 2.75 15.29
CA PRO A 35 -4.25 3.28 14.35
C PRO A 35 -5.45 2.34 14.26
N HIS A 36 -6.64 2.93 14.20
CA HIS A 36 -7.89 2.18 14.13
C HIS A 36 -8.50 2.27 12.74
N SER A 37 -9.20 1.22 12.30
CA SER A 37 -9.98 1.27 11.07
C SER A 37 -11.10 2.31 11.17
N ASP A 38 -11.21 3.18 10.18
CA ASP A 38 -12.37 4.05 10.00
C ASP A 38 -13.43 3.34 9.17
N LEU A 39 -14.40 2.76 9.87
CA LEU A 39 -15.57 2.10 9.27
C LEU A 39 -16.73 3.06 9.00
N SER A 40 -16.56 4.39 9.16
CA SER A 40 -17.66 5.37 8.97
C SER A 40 -18.30 5.27 7.59
N PHE A 41 -17.50 5.11 6.53
CA PHE A 41 -17.99 4.95 5.17
C PHE A 41 -18.82 3.66 4.99
N VAL A 42 -18.38 2.54 5.56
CA VAL A 42 -19.12 1.27 5.53
C VAL A 42 -20.45 1.41 6.28
N LYS A 43 -20.44 2.08 7.44
CA LYS A 43 -21.66 2.34 8.23
C LYS A 43 -22.65 3.20 7.45
N VAL A 44 -22.19 4.28 6.81
CA VAL A 44 -23.02 5.15 5.98
C VAL A 44 -23.62 4.36 4.80
N ALA A 45 -22.82 3.53 4.12
CA ALA A 45 -23.30 2.67 3.05
C ALA A 45 -24.39 1.70 3.55
N ALA A 46 -24.16 1.01 4.67
CA ALA A 46 -25.12 0.09 5.27
C ALA A 46 -26.45 0.80 5.64
N THR A 47 -26.37 1.95 6.32
CA THR A 47 -27.54 2.75 6.68
C THR A 47 -28.29 3.28 5.45
N SER A 48 -27.61 3.56 4.34
CA SER A 48 -28.27 3.98 3.10
C SER A 48 -29.01 2.85 2.38
N ILE A 49 -28.53 1.61 2.52
CA ILE A 49 -29.12 0.41 1.90
C ILE A 49 -30.30 -0.12 2.72
N ALA A 50 -30.23 -0.10 4.04
CA ALA A 50 -31.22 -0.73 4.92
C ALA A 50 -32.69 -0.33 4.63
N PRO A 51 -33.05 0.94 4.36
CA PRO A 51 -34.44 1.33 4.09
C PRO A 51 -35.04 0.77 2.80
N ILE A 52 -34.19 0.33 1.86
CA ILE A 52 -34.61 -0.22 0.56
C ILE A 52 -34.33 -1.72 0.45
N LEU A 53 -33.81 -2.33 1.53
CA LEU A 53 -33.52 -3.75 1.62
C LEU A 53 -34.83 -4.53 1.64
N ARG A 54 -34.88 -5.62 0.88
CA ARG A 54 -36.04 -6.50 0.77
C ARG A 54 -35.63 -7.94 1.05
N ARG A 55 -36.65 -8.78 1.29
CA ARG A 55 -36.45 -10.23 1.36
C ARG A 55 -35.73 -10.75 0.12
N ASP A 56 -34.90 -11.77 0.31
CA ASP A 56 -34.02 -12.42 -0.68
C ASP A 56 -32.90 -11.55 -1.26
N ASN A 57 -32.69 -10.32 -0.77
CA ASN A 57 -31.58 -9.49 -1.21
C ASN A 57 -30.23 -10.04 -0.73
N LEU A 58 -29.18 -9.80 -1.51
CA LEU A 58 -27.79 -10.08 -1.15
C LEU A 58 -27.05 -8.76 -0.90
N VAL A 59 -26.33 -8.65 0.22
CA VAL A 59 -25.38 -7.55 0.46
C VAL A 59 -23.98 -8.11 0.54
N VAL A 60 -23.07 -7.60 -0.28
CA VAL A 60 -21.66 -8.01 -0.30
C VAL A 60 -20.76 -6.87 0.14
N LEU A 61 -19.92 -7.10 1.14
CA LEU A 61 -18.84 -6.21 1.52
C LEU A 61 -17.57 -6.57 0.75
N GLU A 62 -17.07 -5.66 -0.09
CA GLU A 62 -15.75 -5.82 -0.75
C GLU A 62 -14.66 -4.95 -0.11
N SER A 63 -15.05 -3.90 0.62
CA SER A 63 -14.14 -3.02 1.35
C SER A 63 -13.31 -3.82 2.36
N THR A 64 -11.97 -3.77 2.24
CA THR A 64 -11.06 -4.40 3.22
C THR A 64 -11.37 -3.90 4.62
N SER A 65 -11.59 -4.81 5.56
CA SER A 65 -12.02 -4.46 6.90
C SER A 65 -11.42 -5.43 7.95
N PRO A 66 -11.40 -5.04 9.23
CA PRO A 66 -10.97 -5.93 10.30
C PRO A 66 -11.89 -7.16 10.43
N PRO A 67 -11.37 -8.30 10.92
CA PRO A 67 -12.19 -9.47 11.16
C PRO A 67 -13.35 -9.19 12.12
N GLY A 68 -14.53 -9.70 11.77
CA GLY A 68 -15.80 -9.46 12.44
C GLY A 68 -16.61 -8.29 11.88
N THR A 69 -16.08 -7.48 10.95
CA THR A 69 -16.81 -6.29 10.46
C THR A 69 -18.12 -6.65 9.77
N THR A 70 -18.12 -7.71 8.96
CA THR A 70 -19.31 -8.15 8.23
C THR A 70 -20.44 -8.53 9.19
N GLU A 71 -20.15 -9.27 10.26
CA GLU A 71 -21.13 -9.77 11.22
C GLU A 71 -21.47 -8.72 12.31
N GLU A 72 -20.46 -8.11 12.92
CA GLU A 72 -20.61 -7.24 14.09
C GLU A 72 -21.03 -5.81 13.72
N VAL A 73 -20.73 -5.35 12.50
CA VAL A 73 -21.01 -3.99 12.06
C VAL A 73 -22.06 -3.96 10.96
N LEU A 74 -21.79 -4.63 9.83
CA LEU A 74 -22.65 -4.53 8.66
C LEU A 74 -24.02 -5.19 8.91
N VAL A 75 -24.04 -6.46 9.31
CA VAL A 75 -25.29 -7.18 9.64
C VAL A 75 -26.07 -6.44 10.72
N THR A 76 -25.41 -6.04 11.81
CA THR A 76 -26.06 -5.32 12.93
C THR A 76 -26.78 -4.05 12.46
N ILE A 77 -26.17 -3.25 11.57
CA ILE A 77 -26.80 -2.04 11.03
C ILE A 77 -27.97 -2.39 10.09
N LEU A 78 -27.77 -3.36 9.19
CA LEU A 78 -28.81 -3.75 8.24
C LEU A 78 -30.04 -4.31 8.95
N GLU A 79 -29.89 -5.20 9.93
CA GLU A 79 -31.01 -5.76 10.69
C GLU A 79 -31.75 -4.68 11.48
N LYS A 80 -31.00 -3.86 12.22
CA LYS A 80 -31.58 -2.82 13.08
C LYS A 80 -32.42 -1.81 12.29
N GLU A 81 -31.89 -1.35 11.16
CA GLU A 81 -32.49 -0.25 10.40
C GLU A 81 -33.54 -0.75 9.37
N SER A 82 -33.49 -2.02 8.94
CA SER A 82 -34.49 -2.61 8.02
C SER A 82 -35.61 -3.37 8.73
N GLY A 83 -35.36 -3.90 9.94
CA GLY A 83 -36.25 -4.82 10.63
C GLY A 83 -36.29 -6.25 10.06
N LEU A 84 -35.43 -6.56 9.07
CA LEU A 84 -35.24 -7.90 8.51
C LEU A 84 -34.13 -8.64 9.25
N LYS A 85 -34.10 -9.97 9.14
CA LYS A 85 -33.07 -10.81 9.75
C LYS A 85 -32.09 -11.39 8.72
N ALA A 86 -30.80 -11.25 8.98
CA ALA A 86 -29.76 -11.79 8.11
C ALA A 86 -29.70 -13.33 8.21
N GLY A 87 -29.48 -14.01 7.08
CA GLY A 87 -29.54 -15.47 6.95
C GLY A 87 -30.96 -16.05 6.89
N GLU A 88 -31.99 -15.22 7.04
CA GLU A 88 -33.40 -15.66 6.95
C GLU A 88 -34.19 -14.82 5.94
N ASP A 89 -34.23 -13.51 6.14
CA ASP A 89 -34.90 -12.58 5.23
C ASP A 89 -33.95 -12.09 4.13
N PHE A 90 -32.67 -11.86 4.43
CA PHE A 90 -31.66 -11.39 3.46
C PHE A 90 -30.29 -12.01 3.74
N TYR A 91 -29.37 -11.91 2.79
CA TYR A 91 -28.10 -12.63 2.81
C TYR A 91 -26.91 -11.67 2.79
N VAL A 92 -25.83 -12.03 3.48
CA VAL A 92 -24.64 -11.17 3.61
C VAL A 92 -23.37 -11.97 3.38
N ALA A 93 -22.49 -11.43 2.55
CA ALA A 93 -21.17 -12.02 2.31
C ALA A 93 -20.07 -10.96 2.33
N TYR A 94 -18.85 -11.41 2.57
CA TYR A 94 -17.62 -10.67 2.37
C TYR A 94 -16.89 -11.26 1.16
N CYS A 95 -16.45 -10.40 0.24
CA CYS A 95 -15.74 -10.82 -0.96
C CYS A 95 -14.61 -9.84 -1.27
N PRO A 96 -13.40 -10.03 -0.70
CA PRO A 96 -12.34 -9.05 -0.83
C PRO A 96 -11.84 -8.94 -2.26
N GLU A 97 -11.55 -7.72 -2.70
CA GLU A 97 -10.95 -7.51 -4.01
C GLU A 97 -9.45 -7.86 -4.03
N ARG A 98 -8.98 -8.43 -5.15
CA ARG A 98 -7.60 -8.91 -5.37
C ARG A 98 -7.02 -8.42 -6.70
N VAL A 99 -7.27 -7.17 -7.07
CA VAL A 99 -6.83 -6.60 -8.35
C VAL A 99 -5.53 -5.82 -8.25
N LEU A 100 -4.71 -5.92 -9.30
CA LEU A 100 -3.58 -5.04 -9.55
C LEU A 100 -4.04 -3.82 -10.37
N PRO A 101 -3.69 -2.60 -9.92
CA PRO A 101 -3.85 -1.40 -10.73
C PRO A 101 -3.19 -1.55 -12.12
N GLY A 102 -3.89 -1.13 -13.16
CA GLY A 102 -3.45 -1.25 -14.56
C GLY A 102 -3.93 -2.53 -15.29
N ARG A 103 -4.44 -3.54 -14.57
CA ARG A 103 -5.00 -4.78 -15.16
C ARG A 103 -6.34 -5.21 -14.55
N ILE A 104 -7.06 -4.27 -13.95
CA ILE A 104 -8.25 -4.50 -13.13
C ILE A 104 -9.28 -5.40 -13.84
N LEU A 105 -9.71 -5.06 -15.06
CA LEU A 105 -10.73 -5.84 -15.78
C LEU A 105 -10.29 -7.28 -16.08
N HIS A 106 -9.01 -7.49 -16.37
CA HIS A 106 -8.49 -8.83 -16.61
C HIS A 106 -8.49 -9.63 -15.31
N GLU A 107 -8.08 -9.02 -14.20
CA GLU A 107 -7.93 -9.70 -12.92
C GLU A 107 -9.26 -9.99 -12.22
N ILE A 108 -10.24 -9.09 -12.30
CA ILE A 108 -11.60 -9.34 -11.83
C ILE A 108 -12.20 -10.59 -12.48
N VAL A 109 -11.85 -10.86 -13.74
CA VAL A 109 -12.34 -12.04 -14.47
C VAL A 109 -11.51 -13.29 -14.16
N HIS A 110 -10.19 -13.21 -14.06
CA HIS A 110 -9.35 -14.43 -14.07
C HIS A 110 -8.76 -14.82 -12.71
N ASN A 111 -8.72 -13.91 -11.73
CA ASN A 111 -8.15 -14.25 -10.42
C ASN A 111 -9.09 -15.18 -9.65
N ALA A 112 -8.49 -16.05 -8.85
CA ALA A 112 -9.23 -16.80 -7.85
C ALA A 112 -9.87 -15.82 -6.85
N ARG A 113 -11.10 -16.13 -6.41
CA ARG A 113 -11.88 -15.28 -5.51
C ARG A 113 -12.26 -16.06 -4.25
N ILE A 114 -12.12 -15.40 -3.10
CA ILE A 114 -12.56 -15.96 -1.81
C ILE A 114 -13.89 -15.29 -1.47
N ILE A 115 -14.87 -16.08 -1.07
CA ILE A 115 -16.20 -15.60 -0.68
C ILE A 115 -16.49 -16.13 0.71
N GLY A 116 -16.70 -15.23 1.66
CA GLY A 116 -17.07 -15.55 3.03
C GLY A 116 -18.53 -15.21 3.30
N GLY A 117 -19.42 -16.18 3.46
CA GLY A 117 -20.80 -15.92 3.88
C GLY A 117 -20.94 -15.83 5.40
N ILE A 118 -21.96 -15.13 5.91
CA ILE A 118 -22.35 -15.25 7.32
C ILE A 118 -22.94 -16.64 7.64
N ASP A 119 -23.40 -17.33 6.59
CA ASP A 119 -23.82 -18.73 6.56
C ASP A 119 -23.52 -19.30 5.15
N SER A 120 -23.81 -20.60 4.97
CA SER A 120 -23.58 -21.28 3.68
C SER A 120 -24.46 -20.72 2.56
N GLU A 121 -25.72 -20.39 2.83
CA GLU A 121 -26.62 -19.88 1.79
C GLU A 121 -26.18 -18.50 1.29
N SER A 122 -25.70 -17.63 2.18
CA SER A 122 -25.15 -16.33 1.83
C SER A 122 -23.91 -16.46 0.95
N ALA A 123 -23.03 -17.42 1.26
CA ALA A 123 -21.86 -17.68 0.45
C ALA A 123 -22.22 -18.21 -0.95
N GLU A 124 -23.16 -19.16 -1.04
CA GLU A 124 -23.63 -19.73 -2.32
C GLU A 124 -24.31 -18.66 -3.20
N ARG A 125 -25.11 -17.77 -2.60
CA ARG A 125 -25.74 -16.64 -3.32
C ARG A 125 -24.70 -15.66 -3.84
N ALA A 126 -23.67 -15.36 -3.06
CA ALA A 126 -22.56 -14.52 -3.51
C ALA A 126 -21.74 -15.21 -4.61
N GLU A 127 -21.42 -16.50 -4.48
CA GLU A 127 -20.76 -17.29 -5.52
C GLU A 127 -21.54 -17.22 -6.83
N LYS A 128 -22.87 -17.41 -6.79
CA LYS A 128 -23.72 -17.31 -7.98
C LYS A 128 -23.63 -15.93 -8.65
N LEU A 129 -23.59 -14.86 -7.87
CA LEU A 129 -23.41 -13.49 -8.39
C LEU A 129 -22.06 -13.34 -9.10
N TYR A 130 -20.97 -13.72 -8.43
CA TYR A 130 -19.61 -13.55 -8.96
C TYR A 130 -19.30 -14.50 -10.13
N SER A 131 -19.87 -15.70 -10.13
CA SER A 131 -19.76 -16.68 -11.23
C SER A 131 -20.30 -16.16 -12.57
N SER A 132 -21.06 -15.06 -12.58
CA SER A 132 -21.52 -14.43 -13.82
C SER A 132 -20.38 -13.83 -14.66
N PHE A 133 -19.23 -13.53 -14.05
CA PHE A 133 -18.07 -12.97 -14.76
C PHE A 133 -16.71 -13.52 -14.33
N VAL A 134 -16.60 -14.13 -13.14
CA VAL A 134 -15.36 -14.76 -12.67
C VAL A 134 -15.18 -16.11 -13.37
N LYS A 135 -14.00 -16.29 -13.97
CA LYS A 135 -13.51 -17.53 -14.59
C LYS A 135 -12.43 -18.21 -13.76
N GLY A 136 -11.86 -17.51 -12.78
CA GLY A 136 -10.96 -18.10 -11.79
C GLY A 136 -11.70 -19.01 -10.83
N GLU A 137 -10.96 -19.78 -10.03
CA GLU A 137 -11.55 -20.62 -8.99
C GLU A 137 -12.20 -19.76 -7.91
N ILE A 138 -13.42 -20.14 -7.49
CA ILE A 138 -14.12 -19.52 -6.37
C ILE A 138 -14.01 -20.47 -5.18
N TYR A 139 -13.58 -19.91 -4.05
CA TYR A 139 -13.46 -20.64 -2.78
C TYR A 139 -14.44 -20.04 -1.77
N ILE A 140 -15.35 -20.88 -1.26
CA ILE A 140 -16.31 -20.50 -0.23
C ILE A 140 -15.74 -20.78 1.17
N THR A 141 -15.98 -19.86 2.09
CA THR A 141 -15.66 -19.97 3.52
C THR A 141 -16.66 -19.12 4.34
N ASP A 142 -16.37 -18.87 5.62
CA ASP A 142 -17.12 -17.93 6.45
C ASP A 142 -16.58 -16.49 6.31
N ALA A 143 -17.43 -15.50 6.60
CA ALA A 143 -17.09 -14.08 6.46
C ALA A 143 -15.81 -13.70 7.19
N ARG A 144 -15.63 -14.17 8.43
CA ARG A 144 -14.50 -13.83 9.29
C ARG A 144 -13.19 -14.41 8.76
N THR A 145 -13.22 -15.65 8.26
CA THR A 145 -12.08 -16.26 7.60
C THR A 145 -11.71 -15.49 6.33
N ALA A 146 -12.68 -15.12 5.50
CA ALA A 146 -12.41 -14.36 4.28
C ALA A 146 -11.83 -12.96 4.55
N GLU A 147 -12.31 -12.26 5.59
CA GLU A 147 -11.73 -11.00 6.08
C GLU A 147 -10.26 -11.20 6.48
N MET A 148 -9.98 -12.21 7.31
CA MET A 148 -8.63 -12.51 7.76
C MET A 148 -7.68 -12.89 6.62
N VAL A 149 -8.13 -13.68 5.64
CA VAL A 149 -7.31 -14.06 4.48
C VAL A 149 -6.79 -12.82 3.75
N LYS A 150 -7.65 -11.82 3.53
CA LYS A 150 -7.25 -10.58 2.84
C LYS A 150 -6.16 -9.83 3.61
N LEU A 151 -6.32 -9.71 4.92
CA LEU A 151 -5.35 -9.01 5.76
C LEU A 151 -4.03 -9.80 5.88
N ALA A 152 -4.11 -11.14 5.93
CA ALA A 152 -2.94 -12.01 5.99
C ALA A 152 -2.04 -11.86 4.74
N GLU A 153 -2.63 -11.72 3.55
CA GLU A 153 -1.87 -11.51 2.30
C GLU A 153 -1.03 -10.23 2.34
N ASN A 154 -1.63 -9.11 2.75
CA ASN A 154 -0.93 -7.82 2.82
C ASN A 154 0.03 -7.74 4.01
N THR A 155 -0.32 -8.36 5.13
CA THR A 155 0.53 -8.47 6.32
C THR A 155 1.77 -9.31 6.04
N PHE A 156 1.63 -10.44 5.34
CA PHE A 156 2.77 -11.25 4.91
C PHE A 156 3.77 -10.42 4.09
N ARG A 157 3.26 -9.60 3.16
CA ARG A 157 4.10 -8.74 2.34
C ARG A 157 4.78 -7.65 3.17
N ASP A 158 4.05 -6.99 4.06
CA ASP A 158 4.58 -5.97 4.97
C ASP A 158 5.71 -6.50 5.86
N LEU A 159 5.49 -7.65 6.50
CA LEU A 159 6.47 -8.36 7.33
C LEU A 159 7.78 -8.63 6.58
N ASN A 160 7.67 -9.12 5.34
CA ASN A 160 8.86 -9.43 4.53
C ASN A 160 9.59 -8.17 4.04
N ILE A 161 8.88 -7.06 3.82
CA ILE A 161 9.52 -5.76 3.54
C ILE A 161 10.23 -5.22 4.78
N ALA A 162 9.60 -5.34 5.96
CA ALA A 162 10.21 -4.92 7.22
C ALA A 162 11.48 -5.71 7.52
N PHE A 163 11.45 -7.03 7.30
CA PHE A 163 12.64 -7.86 7.40
C PHE A 163 13.75 -7.40 6.44
N ALA A 164 13.42 -7.09 5.18
CA ALA A 164 14.40 -6.59 4.22
C ALA A 164 14.98 -5.22 4.62
N ASN A 165 14.16 -4.30 5.12
CA ASN A 165 14.58 -2.99 5.61
C ASN A 165 15.46 -3.10 6.86
N GLU A 166 15.11 -3.95 7.82
CA GLU A 166 15.95 -4.20 8.99
C GLU A 166 17.29 -4.83 8.59
N LEU A 167 17.25 -5.79 7.67
CA LEU A 167 18.45 -6.41 7.11
C LEU A 167 19.35 -5.38 6.42
N SER A 168 18.81 -4.41 5.68
CA SER A 168 19.61 -3.36 5.04
C SER A 168 20.35 -2.50 6.05
N ARG A 169 19.70 -2.12 7.15
CA ARG A 169 20.33 -1.38 8.26
C ARG A 169 21.47 -2.18 8.91
N ILE A 170 21.26 -3.47 9.12
CA ILE A 170 22.28 -4.38 9.68
C ILE A 170 23.46 -4.51 8.71
N CYS A 171 23.19 -4.76 7.42
CA CYS A 171 24.18 -4.86 6.36
C CYS A 171 25.02 -3.59 6.25
N HIS A 172 24.39 -2.41 6.26
CA HIS A 172 25.07 -1.12 6.25
C HIS A 172 26.06 -0.98 7.42
N ARG A 173 25.62 -1.26 8.66
CA ARG A 173 26.49 -1.20 9.85
C ARG A 173 27.67 -2.18 9.78
N LEU A 174 27.50 -3.31 9.09
CA LEU A 174 28.53 -4.35 8.96
C LEU A 174 29.40 -4.18 7.70
N GLY A 175 29.14 -3.17 6.85
CA GLY A 175 29.85 -2.99 5.58
C GLY A 175 29.56 -4.08 4.55
N VAL A 176 28.36 -4.66 4.57
CA VAL A 176 27.92 -5.74 3.66
C VAL A 176 26.89 -5.19 2.67
N ASN A 177 26.96 -5.60 1.40
CA ASN A 177 25.97 -5.24 0.39
C ASN A 177 24.67 -6.05 0.57
N VAL A 178 23.59 -5.40 1.01
CA VAL A 178 22.29 -6.06 1.24
C VAL A 178 21.70 -6.66 -0.04
N TRP A 179 21.92 -6.03 -1.20
CA TRP A 179 21.37 -6.49 -2.47
C TRP A 179 22.00 -7.80 -2.91
N GLU A 180 23.31 -7.95 -2.70
CA GLU A 180 24.03 -9.21 -2.93
C GLU A 180 23.58 -10.29 -1.94
N VAL A 181 23.45 -9.96 -0.65
CA VAL A 181 22.94 -10.88 0.38
C VAL A 181 21.56 -11.42 0.00
N ILE A 182 20.63 -10.54 -0.39
CA ILE A 182 19.28 -10.92 -0.81
C ILE A 182 19.34 -11.80 -2.07
N GLN A 183 20.14 -11.41 -3.07
CA GLN A 183 20.28 -12.17 -4.31
C GLN A 183 20.80 -13.60 -4.05
N LEU A 184 21.82 -13.75 -3.19
CA LEU A 184 22.40 -15.04 -2.85
C LEU A 184 21.47 -15.87 -1.94
N ALA A 185 20.84 -15.26 -0.94
CA ALA A 185 19.91 -15.94 -0.05
C ALA A 185 18.68 -16.50 -0.80
N ASN A 186 18.16 -15.73 -1.76
CA ASN A 186 17.03 -16.14 -2.61
C ASN A 186 17.37 -17.25 -3.62
N ARG A 187 18.64 -17.72 -3.69
CA ARG A 187 18.98 -18.96 -4.41
C ARG A 187 18.47 -20.21 -3.68
N HIS A 188 18.16 -20.10 -2.39
CA HIS A 188 17.59 -21.21 -1.63
C HIS A 188 16.08 -21.33 -1.93
N PRO A 189 15.55 -22.53 -2.27
CA PRO A 189 14.21 -22.71 -2.85
C PRO A 189 13.03 -22.37 -1.91
N ARG A 190 13.30 -22.14 -0.63
CA ARG A 190 12.29 -21.80 0.40
C ARG A 190 12.47 -20.38 0.94
N VAL A 191 13.34 -19.59 0.33
CA VAL A 191 13.67 -18.23 0.78
C VAL A 191 13.32 -17.26 -0.34
N ASN A 192 12.55 -16.23 0.00
CA ASN A 192 12.17 -15.16 -0.90
C ASN A 192 12.13 -13.84 -0.13
N ILE A 193 13.31 -13.32 0.21
CA ILE A 193 13.48 -12.02 0.85
C ILE A 193 13.09 -10.94 -0.16
N LEU A 194 12.18 -10.05 0.25
CA LEU A 194 11.75 -8.92 -0.55
C LEU A 194 12.83 -7.83 -0.60
N LYS A 195 12.63 -6.82 -1.43
CA LYS A 195 13.58 -5.73 -1.58
C LYS A 195 13.39 -4.68 -0.48
N PRO A 196 14.47 -4.17 0.15
CA PRO A 196 14.38 -2.98 0.98
C PRO A 196 14.03 -1.76 0.13
N GLY A 197 13.66 -0.67 0.79
CA GLY A 197 13.33 0.58 0.12
C GLY A 197 13.24 1.76 1.08
N PRO A 198 12.72 2.91 0.62
CA PRO A 198 12.60 4.10 1.43
C PRO A 198 11.45 4.05 2.44
N GLY A 199 10.61 3.02 2.36
CA GLY A 199 9.48 2.77 3.25
C GLY A 199 8.39 2.02 2.50
N VAL A 200 7.22 1.96 3.13
CA VAL A 200 6.02 1.32 2.58
C VAL A 200 4.90 2.35 2.52
N GLY A 201 4.30 2.50 1.33
CA GLY A 201 3.16 3.40 1.11
C GLY A 201 1.99 2.73 0.41
N GLY A 202 1.05 3.55 -0.06
CA GLY A 202 -0.21 3.10 -0.66
C GLY A 202 -1.28 2.69 0.36
N HIS A 203 -2.45 2.31 -0.13
CA HIS A 203 -3.67 2.12 0.70
C HIS A 203 -3.78 0.80 1.43
N CYS A 204 -3.01 -0.21 1.02
CA CYS A 204 -3.21 -1.56 1.53
C CYS A 204 -2.10 -1.96 2.49
N ILE A 205 -0.85 -2.02 2.02
CA ILE A 205 0.26 -2.57 2.84
C ILE A 205 0.59 -1.66 4.03
N ALA A 206 0.43 -0.35 3.88
CA ALA A 206 0.67 0.61 4.97
C ALA A 206 -0.44 0.65 6.02
N VAL A 207 -1.59 0.01 5.75
CA VAL A 207 -2.85 0.21 6.49
C VAL A 207 -3.38 -1.11 7.05
N ASP A 208 -3.58 -2.11 6.20
CA ASP A 208 -4.22 -3.38 6.52
C ASP A 208 -3.59 -4.15 7.70
N PRO A 209 -2.25 -4.17 7.90
CA PRO A 209 -1.67 -4.85 9.06
C PRO A 209 -2.15 -4.25 10.40
N TRP A 210 -2.46 -2.95 10.44
CA TRP A 210 -3.00 -2.30 11.63
C TRP A 210 -4.40 -2.81 11.99
N PHE A 211 -5.19 -3.29 11.03
CA PHE A 211 -6.51 -3.89 11.30
C PHE A 211 -6.40 -5.20 12.09
N ILE A 212 -5.31 -5.96 11.91
CA ILE A 212 -5.02 -7.14 12.73
C ILE A 212 -4.54 -6.69 14.11
N VAL A 213 -3.64 -5.71 14.17
CA VAL A 213 -3.06 -5.20 15.42
C VAL A 213 -4.12 -4.57 16.32
N GLU A 214 -5.09 -3.82 15.79
CA GLU A 214 -6.16 -3.23 16.60
C GLU A 214 -7.08 -4.30 17.21
N LYS A 215 -7.32 -5.41 16.49
CA LYS A 215 -8.20 -6.50 16.95
C LYS A 215 -7.53 -7.43 17.96
N ALA A 216 -6.22 -7.66 17.83
CA ALA A 216 -5.46 -8.57 18.69
C ALA A 216 -4.08 -7.98 19.06
N PRO A 217 -4.02 -6.86 19.81
CA PRO A 217 -2.78 -6.11 20.03
C PRO A 217 -1.74 -6.86 20.86
N GLN A 218 -2.15 -7.80 21.71
CA GLN A 218 -1.24 -8.58 22.56
C GLN A 218 -0.58 -9.72 21.78
N GLU A 219 -1.28 -10.29 20.81
CA GLU A 219 -0.83 -11.37 19.94
C GLU A 219 -0.06 -10.84 18.74
N ALA A 220 -0.48 -9.73 18.15
CA ALA A 220 0.06 -9.15 16.91
C ALA A 220 1.39 -8.40 17.08
N ARG A 221 2.24 -8.84 18.02
CA ARG A 221 3.53 -8.17 18.35
C ARG A 221 4.47 -8.07 17.15
N LEU A 222 4.62 -9.17 16.41
CA LEU A 222 5.50 -9.22 15.24
C LEU A 222 4.99 -8.29 14.11
N ILE A 223 3.68 -8.30 13.87
CA ILE A 223 3.02 -7.46 12.85
C ILE A 223 3.23 -5.99 13.20
N ARG A 224 3.00 -5.62 14.47
CA ARG A 224 3.23 -4.27 14.96
C ARG A 224 4.70 -3.84 14.79
N THR A 225 5.66 -4.67 15.19
CA THR A 225 7.08 -4.34 15.06
C THR A 225 7.47 -4.15 13.60
N ALA A 226 6.95 -4.95 12.67
CA ALA A 226 7.20 -4.76 11.25
C ALA A 226 6.67 -3.41 10.73
N ARG A 227 5.48 -2.99 11.16
CA ARG A 227 4.98 -1.65 10.87
C ARG A 227 5.88 -0.56 11.43
N GLU A 228 6.31 -0.67 12.68
CA GLU A 228 7.24 0.30 13.30
C GLU A 228 8.59 0.38 12.56
N VAL A 229 9.11 -0.75 12.05
CA VAL A 229 10.31 -0.78 11.20
C VAL A 229 10.07 -0.06 9.87
N ASN A 230 8.97 -0.40 9.18
CA ASN A 230 8.63 0.23 7.89
C ASN A 230 8.31 1.73 8.03
N ASP A 231 7.63 2.13 9.10
CA ASP A 231 7.28 3.52 9.39
C ASP A 231 8.48 4.37 9.83
N SER A 232 9.53 3.74 10.37
CA SER A 232 10.80 4.42 10.67
C SER A 232 11.75 4.53 9.48
N GLN A 233 11.47 3.83 8.36
CA GLN A 233 12.35 3.81 7.20
C GLN A 233 12.56 5.19 6.56
N PRO A 234 11.55 6.07 6.41
CA PRO A 234 11.76 7.46 5.97
C PRO A 234 12.79 8.24 6.83
N GLN A 235 12.75 8.06 8.15
CA GLN A 235 13.73 8.69 9.05
C GLN A 235 15.12 8.11 8.83
N TYR A 236 15.24 6.79 8.67
CA TYR A 236 16.52 6.15 8.37
C TYR A 236 17.14 6.68 7.06
N ILE A 237 16.34 6.80 5.99
CA ILE A 237 16.81 7.38 4.72
C ILE A 237 17.27 8.83 4.91
N PHE A 238 16.52 9.63 5.66
CA PHE A 238 16.91 11.00 5.97
C PHE A 238 18.27 11.07 6.70
N GLU A 239 18.50 10.24 7.73
CA GLU A 239 19.80 10.22 8.41
C GLU A 239 20.94 9.77 7.48
N ARG A 240 20.68 8.81 6.56
CA ARG A 240 21.66 8.41 5.54
C ARG A 240 21.98 9.56 4.59
N ILE A 241 20.98 10.30 4.10
CA ILE A 241 21.22 11.49 3.26
C ILE A 241 22.09 12.50 4.01
N LYS A 242 21.76 12.77 5.28
CA LYS A 242 22.50 13.70 6.13
C LYS A 242 23.96 13.28 6.34
N GLU A 243 24.24 11.98 6.48
CA GLU A 243 25.60 11.44 6.54
C GLU A 243 26.35 11.70 5.23
N LEU A 244 25.71 11.48 4.07
CA LEU A 244 26.33 11.64 2.75
C LEU A 244 26.67 13.10 2.40
N VAL A 245 25.90 14.07 2.89
CA VAL A 245 26.12 15.50 2.59
C VAL A 245 26.64 16.29 3.79
N GLY A 246 27.10 15.62 4.85
CA GLY A 246 27.42 16.23 6.15
C GLY A 246 28.49 17.33 6.10
N ASP A 247 29.38 17.29 5.10
CA ASP A 247 30.45 18.27 4.90
C ASP A 247 30.03 19.48 4.04
N ILE A 248 28.79 19.50 3.54
CA ILE A 248 28.31 20.52 2.61
C ILE A 248 27.48 21.56 3.36
N GLU A 249 27.87 22.83 3.25
CA GLU A 249 27.08 23.93 3.81
C GLU A 249 25.81 24.16 2.95
N ARG A 250 24.62 24.00 3.56
CA ARG A 250 23.30 24.16 2.92
C ARG A 250 23.15 23.29 1.65
N PRO A 251 23.10 21.97 1.81
CA PRO A 251 23.02 21.06 0.68
C PRO A 251 21.69 21.18 -0.05
N LYS A 252 21.75 21.06 -1.38
CA LYS A 252 20.60 20.92 -2.28
C LYS A 252 20.43 19.46 -2.68
N ILE A 253 19.24 18.92 -2.47
CA ILE A 253 18.89 17.53 -2.74
C ILE A 253 17.92 17.46 -3.92
N ALA A 254 18.33 16.77 -4.98
CA ALA A 254 17.45 16.47 -6.11
C ALA A 254 16.77 15.11 -5.89
N VAL A 255 15.47 15.13 -5.63
CA VAL A 255 14.66 13.93 -5.39
C VAL A 255 14.08 13.42 -6.70
N MET A 256 14.33 12.14 -6.99
CA MET A 256 13.75 11.41 -8.11
C MET A 256 12.66 10.46 -7.61
N GLY A 257 11.41 10.80 -7.93
CA GLY A 257 10.22 10.03 -7.59
C GLY A 257 9.61 10.43 -6.24
N VAL A 258 8.30 10.67 -6.25
CA VAL A 258 7.47 10.91 -5.06
C VAL A 258 6.21 10.05 -5.02
N ALA A 259 5.85 9.36 -6.09
CA ALA A 259 4.82 8.33 -6.06
C ALA A 259 5.21 7.18 -5.12
N TYR A 260 4.23 6.51 -4.49
CA TYR A 260 4.53 5.42 -3.56
C TYR A 260 5.03 4.15 -4.27
N LYS A 261 4.85 4.06 -5.59
CA LYS A 261 5.20 2.92 -6.44
C LYS A 261 5.66 3.40 -7.81
N GLY A 262 6.63 2.70 -8.41
CA GLY A 262 7.04 2.93 -9.79
C GLY A 262 5.90 2.88 -10.80
N ASN A 263 6.04 3.73 -11.82
CA ASN A 263 5.19 3.86 -13.00
C ASN A 263 3.72 4.22 -12.74
N VAL A 264 3.42 4.83 -11.58
CA VAL A 264 2.09 5.39 -11.26
C VAL A 264 2.23 6.80 -10.68
N GLY A 265 1.20 7.62 -10.80
CA GLY A 265 1.17 8.99 -10.25
C GLY A 265 0.57 9.11 -8.84
N ASP A 266 0.43 8.00 -8.12
CA ASP A 266 -0.27 7.98 -6.82
C ASP A 266 0.70 8.25 -5.67
N THR A 267 0.48 9.35 -4.96
CA THR A 267 1.32 9.83 -3.85
C THR A 267 0.75 9.55 -2.46
N ARG A 268 -0.42 8.91 -2.39
CA ARG A 268 -1.10 8.65 -1.12
C ARG A 268 -0.24 7.72 -0.23
N GLU A 269 -0.06 8.13 1.02
CA GLU A 269 0.84 7.47 1.99
C GLU A 269 2.28 7.27 1.47
N SER A 270 2.75 8.13 0.57
CA SER A 270 4.09 7.96 -0.03
C SER A 270 5.20 8.16 1.01
N PRO A 271 6.13 7.19 1.17
CA PRO A 271 7.31 7.37 2.02
C PRO A 271 8.24 8.45 1.48
N ALA A 272 8.26 8.68 0.16
CA ALA A 272 9.09 9.69 -0.48
C ALA A 272 8.70 11.11 -0.04
N LEU A 273 7.40 11.39 0.05
CA LEU A 273 6.91 12.68 0.56
C LEU A 273 7.28 12.90 2.03
N ARG A 274 7.25 11.85 2.86
CA ARG A 274 7.72 11.92 4.25
C ARG A 274 9.22 12.27 4.33
N ILE A 275 10.05 11.73 3.44
CA ILE A 275 11.48 12.05 3.34
C ILE A 275 11.67 13.50 2.90
N VAL A 276 10.94 13.95 1.87
CA VAL A 276 10.96 15.36 1.41
C VAL A 276 10.60 16.32 2.55
N ASP A 277 9.57 15.99 3.33
CA ASP A 277 9.17 16.80 4.49
C ASP A 277 10.25 16.84 5.57
N LEU A 278 10.92 15.72 5.85
CA LEU A 278 12.05 15.67 6.79
C LEU A 278 13.21 16.53 6.31
N LEU A 279 13.57 16.46 5.02
CA LEU A 279 14.61 17.30 4.42
C LEU A 279 14.27 18.79 4.55
N LYS A 280 13.08 19.20 4.11
CA LYS A 280 12.63 20.61 4.18
C LYS A 280 12.58 21.13 5.62
N LYS A 281 12.06 20.33 6.57
CA LYS A 281 12.00 20.71 7.99
C LYS A 281 13.38 20.89 8.63
N ASN A 282 14.40 20.24 8.11
CA ASN A 282 15.78 20.37 8.56
C ASN A 282 16.62 21.36 7.73
N GLY A 283 15.98 22.18 6.89
CA GLY A 283 16.62 23.31 6.20
C GLY A 283 17.35 22.96 4.90
N TYR A 284 17.13 21.77 4.34
CA TYR A 284 17.69 21.38 3.05
C TYR A 284 16.92 22.04 1.91
N GLU A 285 17.62 22.47 0.86
CA GLU A 285 16.99 22.84 -0.39
C GLU A 285 16.59 21.55 -1.13
N VAL A 286 15.36 21.45 -1.63
CA VAL A 286 14.85 20.23 -2.26
C VAL A 286 14.19 20.57 -3.59
N SER A 287 14.69 19.98 -4.66
CA SER A 287 14.04 19.90 -5.97
C SER A 287 13.49 18.50 -6.19
N ILE A 288 12.39 18.37 -6.93
CA ILE A 288 11.66 17.10 -7.09
C ILE A 288 11.37 16.90 -8.57
N TYR A 289 11.62 15.68 -9.04
CA TYR A 289 11.20 15.20 -10.34
C TYR A 289 10.43 13.88 -10.20
N ASP A 290 9.18 13.86 -10.64
CA ASP A 290 8.39 12.64 -10.81
C ASP A 290 7.55 12.74 -12.09
N PRO A 291 7.85 11.92 -13.12
CA PRO A 291 7.20 12.03 -14.42
C PRO A 291 5.72 11.66 -14.44
N TYR A 292 5.18 11.09 -13.35
CA TYR A 292 3.78 10.64 -13.28
C TYR A 292 2.94 11.44 -12.29
N VAL A 293 3.54 12.31 -11.48
CA VAL A 293 2.82 13.07 -10.45
C VAL A 293 2.63 14.51 -10.88
N GLU A 294 1.36 14.94 -10.88
CA GLU A 294 0.98 16.31 -11.23
C GLU A 294 1.71 17.35 -10.36
N GLY A 295 2.37 18.31 -11.00
CA GLY A 295 3.17 19.35 -10.36
C GLY A 295 4.68 19.04 -10.23
N TYR A 296 5.13 17.82 -10.57
CA TYR A 296 6.54 17.40 -10.52
C TYR A 296 7.06 16.80 -11.83
N GLU A 297 6.33 16.96 -12.93
CA GLU A 297 6.60 16.27 -14.21
C GLU A 297 7.79 16.87 -14.98
N SER A 298 8.17 18.11 -14.69
CA SER A 298 9.29 18.77 -15.36
C SER A 298 10.62 18.37 -14.74
N VAL A 299 11.55 17.92 -15.58
CA VAL A 299 12.95 17.64 -15.19
C VAL A 299 13.82 18.90 -15.23
N GLU A 300 13.34 19.97 -15.86
CA GLU A 300 14.12 21.18 -16.10
C GLU A 300 14.54 21.85 -14.78
N GLY A 301 15.84 22.12 -14.63
CA GLY A 301 16.41 22.77 -13.44
C GLY A 301 16.42 21.92 -12.17
N VAL A 302 15.93 20.68 -12.20
CA VAL A 302 15.84 19.83 -10.99
C VAL A 302 17.23 19.48 -10.48
N PHE A 303 18.17 19.16 -11.38
CA PHE A 303 19.52 18.74 -11.03
C PHE A 303 20.51 19.91 -10.90
N ASP A 304 20.11 21.14 -11.24
CA ASP A 304 21.00 22.29 -11.24
C ASP A 304 21.49 22.59 -9.83
N ASP A 305 22.81 22.69 -9.66
CA ASP A 305 23.50 22.92 -8.38
C ASP A 305 23.18 21.90 -7.27
N ALA A 306 22.59 20.75 -7.59
CA ALA A 306 22.32 19.71 -6.60
C ALA A 306 23.62 19.09 -6.09
N ASP A 307 23.70 18.80 -4.79
CA ASP A 307 24.83 18.12 -4.17
C ASP A 307 24.67 16.61 -4.14
N CYS A 308 23.42 16.17 -4.03
CA CYS A 308 23.05 14.78 -3.91
C CYS A 308 21.75 14.53 -4.66
N ILE A 309 21.74 13.46 -5.46
CA ILE A 309 20.55 12.94 -6.11
C ILE A 309 20.04 11.77 -5.27
N VAL A 310 18.75 11.76 -4.94
CA VAL A 310 18.14 10.71 -4.14
C VAL A 310 17.01 10.05 -4.93
N LEU A 311 17.17 8.77 -5.23
CA LEU A 311 16.13 7.97 -5.89
C LEU A 311 15.21 7.33 -4.86
N LEU A 312 13.94 7.73 -4.86
CA LEU A 312 12.94 7.24 -3.90
C LEU A 312 11.86 6.36 -4.56
N THR A 313 11.67 6.46 -5.87
CA THR A 313 10.67 5.64 -6.59
C THR A 313 11.28 4.96 -7.82
N ASP A 314 10.91 3.70 -8.04
CA ASP A 314 11.42 2.83 -9.10
C ASP A 314 10.67 3.00 -10.44
N HIS A 315 10.57 4.24 -10.94
CA HIS A 315 10.03 4.49 -12.29
C HIS A 315 11.01 4.00 -13.36
N ASP A 316 10.52 3.27 -14.35
CA ASP A 316 11.38 2.70 -15.40
C ASP A 316 12.13 3.79 -16.19
N LEU A 317 11.48 4.95 -16.39
CA LEU A 317 12.07 6.12 -17.07
C LEU A 317 13.39 6.58 -16.43
N PHE A 318 13.57 6.39 -15.12
CA PHE A 318 14.81 6.79 -14.44
C PHE A 318 16.04 5.99 -14.87
N ARG A 319 15.85 4.79 -15.45
CA ARG A 319 16.93 4.02 -16.07
C ARG A 319 17.48 4.69 -17.34
N GLU A 320 16.64 5.47 -18.01
CA GLU A 320 16.95 6.09 -19.30
C GLU A 320 17.69 7.42 -19.16
N LEU A 321 17.65 8.05 -17.97
CA LEU A 321 18.37 9.29 -17.71
C LEU A 321 19.86 9.17 -18.00
N SER A 322 20.45 10.25 -18.53
CA SER A 322 21.86 10.30 -18.88
C SER A 322 22.68 10.87 -17.73
N PRO A 323 23.42 10.03 -16.95
CA PRO A 323 24.26 10.54 -15.88
C PRO A 323 25.36 11.46 -16.40
N THR A 324 25.84 11.27 -17.65
CA THR A 324 26.80 12.18 -18.27
C THR A 324 26.24 13.59 -18.42
N LEU A 325 24.98 13.74 -18.86
CA LEU A 325 24.35 15.07 -18.98
C LEU A 325 24.07 15.67 -17.60
N ILE A 326 23.53 14.89 -16.68
CA ILE A 326 23.25 15.32 -15.30
C ILE A 326 24.53 15.77 -14.58
N SER A 327 25.66 15.09 -14.85
CA SER A 327 26.95 15.43 -14.25
C SER A 327 27.46 16.84 -14.59
N LEU A 328 26.89 17.47 -15.63
CA LEU A 328 27.25 18.82 -16.07
C LEU A 328 26.48 19.91 -15.32
N SER A 329 25.36 19.59 -14.68
CA SER A 329 24.48 20.54 -13.99
C SER A 329 24.57 20.47 -12.46
N VAL A 330 24.94 19.31 -11.91
CA VAL A 330 25.06 19.11 -10.45
C VAL A 330 26.32 19.78 -9.89
N ARG A 331 26.23 20.24 -8.63
CA ARG A 331 27.37 20.73 -7.84
C ARG A 331 28.15 19.58 -7.21
N GLY A 332 27.43 18.59 -6.66
CA GLY A 332 27.97 17.39 -6.05
C GLY A 332 27.59 16.15 -6.85
N LYS A 333 28.54 15.23 -7.01
CA LYS A 333 28.34 13.98 -7.75
C LYS A 333 28.04 12.81 -6.81
N ILE A 334 27.08 12.98 -5.91
CA ILE A 334 26.61 11.93 -5.00
C ILE A 334 25.24 11.47 -5.48
N VAL A 335 25.03 10.15 -5.57
CA VAL A 335 23.73 9.55 -5.86
C VAL A 335 23.43 8.50 -4.80
N PHE A 336 22.28 8.64 -4.13
CA PHE A 336 21.75 7.66 -3.21
C PHE A 336 20.55 6.93 -3.82
N ASP A 337 20.78 5.71 -4.27
CA ASP A 337 19.77 4.83 -4.86
C ASP A 337 19.14 3.90 -3.81
N THR A 338 17.97 4.29 -3.30
CA THR A 338 17.22 3.50 -2.31
C THR A 338 16.45 2.32 -2.92
N LYS A 339 16.47 2.15 -4.24
CA LYS A 339 15.67 1.18 -4.98
C LYS A 339 16.51 0.16 -5.75
N SER A 340 17.83 0.36 -5.82
CA SER A 340 18.77 -0.39 -6.67
C SER A 340 18.24 -0.50 -8.10
N LEU A 341 17.85 0.66 -8.63
CA LEU A 341 17.31 0.81 -9.98
C LEU A 341 18.42 1.16 -10.98
N LEU A 342 19.35 2.02 -10.58
CA LEU A 342 20.35 2.62 -11.45
C LEU A 342 21.48 1.64 -11.76
N ASP A 343 22.03 1.77 -12.97
CA ASP A 343 23.24 1.04 -13.36
C ASP A 343 24.45 1.69 -12.69
N ARG A 344 24.98 1.03 -11.66
CA ARG A 344 26.10 1.53 -10.87
C ARG A 344 27.32 1.89 -11.73
N GLU A 345 27.74 1.00 -12.64
CA GLU A 345 28.92 1.22 -13.47
C GLU A 345 28.74 2.44 -14.39
N ARG A 346 27.54 2.61 -14.94
CA ARG A 346 27.21 3.73 -15.82
C ARG A 346 27.27 5.08 -15.08
N TRP A 347 26.79 5.12 -13.84
CA TRP A 347 26.80 6.34 -13.03
C TRP A 347 28.21 6.66 -12.47
N GLU A 348 28.93 5.65 -12.00
CA GLU A 348 30.34 5.80 -11.56
C GLU A 348 31.23 6.26 -12.72
N SER A 349 31.00 5.77 -13.95
CA SER A 349 31.73 6.22 -15.15
C SER A 349 31.48 7.69 -15.50
N ALA A 350 30.36 8.28 -15.08
CA ALA A 350 30.08 9.72 -15.20
C ALA A 350 30.68 10.55 -14.04
N GLY A 351 31.36 9.88 -13.10
CA GLY A 351 32.04 10.47 -11.96
C GLY A 351 31.18 10.60 -10.71
N PHE A 352 30.07 9.85 -10.61
CA PHE A 352 29.26 9.81 -9.39
C PHE A 352 29.80 8.82 -8.37
N GLU A 353 29.75 9.20 -7.10
CA GLU A 353 29.75 8.27 -5.98
C GLU A 353 28.33 7.71 -5.83
N VAL A 354 28.19 6.40 -6.06
CA VAL A 354 26.90 5.71 -6.04
C VAL A 354 26.76 4.92 -4.76
N GLU A 355 25.86 5.40 -3.91
CA GLU A 355 25.48 4.78 -2.66
C GLU A 355 24.13 4.07 -2.82
N THR A 356 23.99 2.91 -2.17
CA THR A 356 22.74 2.15 -2.14
C THR A 356 22.31 1.89 -0.70
N LEU A 357 21.05 1.50 -0.52
CA LEU A 357 20.51 1.10 0.79
C LEU A 357 21.27 -0.03 1.47
#